data_AF-A0A931QJK6-F1
#
_entry.id   AF-A0A931QJK6-F1
#
_cell.length_a   1.000
_cell.length_b   1.000
_cell.length_c   1.000
_cell.angle_alpha   90.00
_cell.angle_beta   90.00
_cell.angle_gamma   90.00
#
_symmetry.space_group_name_H-M   'P 1'
#
loop_
_entity.id
_entity.type
_entity.pdbx_description
1 polymer ?
#
loop_
_entity_poly.entity_id
_entity_poly.type
_entity_poly.pdbx_seq_one_letter_code
_entity_poly.pdbx_strand_id
1 'polypeptide(L)' 'MIRVAGASDRGRVRLNNEDSFRVEADISLAVVADGMGGHAAGEVASRLAVEEAVRGMREDGD' A
#
# COMPACT_ATOMS: atom_id res chain seq x y z
N MET A 1 10.52 -5.98 -20.21
CA MET A 1 10.77 -5.09 -19.05
C MET A 1 9.41 -4.64 -18.53
N ILE A 2 9.10 -4.91 -17.26
CA ILE A 2 7.84 -4.47 -16.64
C ILE A 2 8.03 -3.03 -16.17
N ARG A 3 7.08 -2.15 -16.52
CA ARG A 3 7.02 -0.77 -16.03
C ARG A 3 5.82 -0.65 -15.11
N VAL A 4 6.01 -0.10 -13.92
CA VAL A 4 4.97 0.04 -12.90
C VAL A 4 4.88 1.51 -12.48
N ALA A 5 3.68 1.99 -12.25
CA ALA A 5 3.39 3.31 -11.69
C ALA A 5 2.16 3.17 -10.79
N GLY A 6 2.03 4.06 -9.79
CA GLY A 6 0.90 4.06 -8.88
C GLY A 6 0.42 5.48 -8.60
N ALA A 7 -0.90 5.62 -8.46
CA ALA A 7 -1.58 6.83 -8.03
C ALA A 7 -2.85 6.40 -7.30
N SER A 8 -3.26 7.16 -6.28
CA SER A 8 -4.51 6.92 -5.56
C SER A 8 -5.22 8.26 -5.34
N ASP A 9 -6.54 8.21 -5.28
CA ASP A 9 -7.43 9.35 -5.05
C ASP A 9 -8.49 8.93 -4.04
N ARG A 10 -8.80 9.82 -3.09
CA ARG A 10 -9.83 9.58 -2.06
C ARG A 10 -11.24 9.39 -2.66
N GLY A 11 -11.45 9.91 -3.85
CA GLY A 11 -12.76 10.07 -4.44
C GLY A 11 -13.55 11.20 -3.79
N ARG A 12 -14.84 11.24 -4.13
CA ARG A 12 -15.74 12.38 -3.84
C ARG A 12 -16.58 12.21 -2.57
N VAL A 13 -16.62 11.00 -1.99
CA VAL A 13 -17.56 10.65 -0.91
C VAL A 13 -16.87 10.55 0.44
N ARG A 14 -15.70 9.89 0.52
CA ARG A 14 -15.01 9.69 1.80
C ARG A 14 -14.23 10.93 2.23
N LEU A 15 -14.05 11.09 3.54
CA LEU A 15 -13.25 12.17 4.13
C LEU A 15 -11.76 11.85 4.16
N ASN A 16 -11.41 10.57 4.28
CA ASN A 16 -10.04 10.10 4.26
C ASN A 16 -9.83 9.04 3.16
N ASN A 17 -8.61 8.99 2.63
CA ASN A 17 -8.20 7.92 1.72
C ASN A 17 -7.59 6.79 2.56
N GLU A 18 -8.20 5.61 2.50
CA GLU A 18 -7.76 4.44 3.25
C GLU A 18 -6.95 3.49 2.36
N ASP A 19 -6.68 3.88 1.11
CA ASP A 19 -5.78 3.16 0.21
C ASP A 19 -4.31 3.52 0.49
N SER A 20 -3.45 2.52 0.48
CA SER A 20 -1.99 2.68 0.50
C SER A 20 -1.35 1.80 -0.56
N PHE A 21 -0.27 2.24 -1.20
CA PHE A 21 0.48 1.43 -2.17
C PHE A 21 1.99 1.72 -2.11
N ARG A 22 2.81 0.76 -2.56
CA ARG A 22 4.26 0.90 -2.76
C ARG A 22 4.70 0.20 -4.05
N VAL A 23 5.74 0.76 -4.67
CA VAL A 23 6.41 0.20 -5.85
C VAL A 23 7.91 0.20 -5.55
N GLU A 24 8.49 -0.99 -5.39
CA GLU A 24 9.90 -1.22 -5.05
C GLU A 24 10.51 -2.04 -6.19
N ALA A 25 11.02 -1.32 -7.20
CA ALA A 25 11.46 -1.93 -8.46
C ALA A 25 12.73 -2.79 -8.32
N ASP A 26 13.57 -2.49 -7.33
CA ASP A 26 14.78 -3.21 -6.97
C ASP A 26 14.50 -4.64 -6.50
N ILE A 27 13.38 -4.85 -5.82
CA ILE A 27 12.93 -6.18 -5.33
C ILE A 27 11.75 -6.74 -6.14
N SER A 28 11.45 -6.17 -7.32
CA SER A 28 10.33 -6.58 -8.18
C SER A 28 8.97 -6.64 -7.46
N LEU A 29 8.73 -5.74 -6.50
CA LEU A 29 7.52 -5.69 -5.69
C LEU A 29 6.64 -4.50 -6.07
N ALA A 30 5.34 -4.76 -6.25
CA ALA A 30 4.30 -3.74 -6.25
C ALA A 30 3.16 -4.23 -5.35
N VAL A 31 2.73 -3.40 -4.41
CA VAL A 31 1.73 -3.76 -3.40
C VAL A 31 0.72 -2.63 -3.21
N VAL A 32 -0.54 -3.00 -3.01
CA VAL A 32 -1.65 -2.10 -2.68
C VAL A 32 -2.48 -2.71 -1.55
N ALA A 33 -2.97 -1.88 -0.63
CA ALA A 33 -3.84 -2.27 0.47
C ALA A 33 -4.99 -1.26 0.60
N ASP A 34 -6.21 -1.76 0.79
CA ASP A 34 -7.43 -0.99 1.07
C ASP A 34 -7.80 -1.17 2.55
N GLY A 35 -7.82 -0.08 3.30
CA GLY A 35 -8.25 -0.07 4.69
C GLY A 35 -9.76 -0.20 4.81
N MET A 36 -10.24 -1.16 5.60
CA MET A 36 -11.68 -1.37 5.80
C MET A 36 -12.37 -0.14 6.40
N GLY A 37 -13.11 0.60 5.57
CA GLY A 37 -13.85 1.78 6.00
C GLY A 37 -14.93 1.47 7.04
N GLY A 38 -15.14 2.40 7.97
CA GLY A 38 -16.12 2.26 9.06
C GLY A 38 -15.56 1.59 10.33
N HIS A 39 -14.33 1.06 10.27
CA HIS A 39 -13.53 0.74 11.45
C HIS A 39 -12.59 1.91 11.77
N ALA A 40 -12.18 2.05 13.04
CA ALA A 40 -11.23 3.09 13.41
C ALA A 40 -9.87 2.84 12.73
N ALA A 41 -9.33 3.88 12.08
CA ALA A 41 -7.98 3.94 11.53
C ALA A 41 -7.67 2.99 10.35
N GLY A 42 -8.59 2.87 9.38
CA GLY A 42 -8.36 2.13 8.14
C GLY A 42 -7.10 2.59 7.39
N GLU A 43 -6.80 3.89 7.39
CA GLU A 43 -5.57 4.41 6.77
C GLU A 43 -4.29 3.93 7.47
N VAL A 44 -4.36 3.70 8.78
CA VAL A 44 -3.21 3.21 9.56
C VAL A 44 -2.99 1.74 9.25
N ALA A 45 -4.08 0.96 9.18
CA ALA A 45 -4.02 -0.46 8.85
C ALA A 45 -3.46 -0.69 7.43
N SER A 46 -3.96 0.05 6.43
CA SER A 46 -3.47 -0.10 5.06
C SER A 46 -2.02 0.35 4.90
N ARG A 47 -1.61 1.44 5.56
CA ARG A 47 -0.21 1.89 5.60
C ARG A 47 0.70 0.84 6.23
N LEU A 48 0.30 0.28 7.36
CA LEU A 48 1.08 -0.75 8.04
C LEU A 48 1.21 -2.00 7.16
N ALA A 49 0.14 -2.42 6.49
CA ALA A 49 0.17 -3.58 5.61
C ALA A 49 1.19 -3.43 4.46
N VAL A 50 1.23 -2.27 3.80
CA VAL A 50 2.22 -2.05 2.73
C VAL A 50 3.65 -1.92 3.26
N GLU A 51 3.86 -1.28 4.41
CA GLU A 51 5.19 -1.15 5.02
C GLU A 51 5.75 -2.53 5.42
N GLU A 52 4.91 -3.36 6.01
CA GLU A 52 5.27 -4.71 6.45
C GLU A 52 5.51 -5.67 5.28
N ALA A 53 4.72 -5.56 4.22
CA ALA A 53 4.95 -6.33 3.00
C ALA A 53 6.32 -5.99 2.36
N VAL A 54 6.68 -4.70 2.33
CA VAL A 54 8.00 -4.28 1.82
C VAL A 54 9.11 -4.78 2.73
N ARG A 55 8.94 -4.70 4.05
CA ARG A 55 9.94 -5.18 5.02
C ARG A 55 10.19 -6.69 4.86
N GLY A 56 9.13 -7.50 4.90
CA GLY A 56 9.26 -8.96 4.80
C GLY A 56 9.91 -9.41 3.50
N MET A 57 9.55 -8.77 2.38
CA MET A 57 10.15 -9.09 1.07
C MET A 57 11.64 -8.71 0.97
N ARG A 58 12.11 -7.74 1.77
CA ARG A 58 13.54 -7.40 1.84
C ARG A 58 14.31 -8.36 2.75
N GLU A 59 13.70 -8.82 3.83
CA GLU A 59 14.31 -9.77 4.77
C GLU A 59 14.43 -11.18 4.17
N ASP A 60 13.49 -11.61 3.32
CA ASP A 60 13.53 -12.90 2.62
C ASP A 60 14.53 -12.93 1.43
N GLY A 61 15.07 -11.76 1.05
CA GLY A 61 15.94 -11.57 -0.11
C GLY A 61 17.45 -11.55 0.16
N ASP A 62 17.87 -11.51 1.44
CA ASP A 62 19.26 -11.63 1.90
C ASP A 62 19.64 -13.10 2.20
#